data_AF-A0A961HGQ0-F1
#
_entry.id   AF-A0A961HGQ0-F1
#
_cell.length_a   1.000
_cell.length_b   1.000
_cell.length_c   1.000
_cell.angle_alpha   90.00
_cell.angle_beta   90.00
_cell.angle_gamma   90.00
#
_symmetry.space_group_name_H-M   'P 1'
#
loop_
_entity.id
_entity.type
_entity.pdbx_description
1 polymer ?
#
loop_
_entity_poly.entity_id
_entity_poly.type
_entity_poly.pdbx_seq_one_letter_code
_entity_poly.pdbx_strand_id
1 'polypeptide(L)'
;MGKRVGALTCLDAVRDGWGALIGRFRRQYGADLRELLVSLPWQDLAILVDELDSAWSDTDENTARLVDLINYQVECEHVRSTTSPAEARRAQRELAGRAAPPVPIIRPVARRPAAVHARLMVQYEELMARHEGAVETPAGQMDPRALLSLLHLDRSDLVVV
;
A
#
# COMPACT_ATOMS: atom_id res chain seq x y z
N MET A 1 22.64 30.84 30.91
CA MET A 1 22.98 29.43 30.61
C MET A 1 21.71 28.60 30.74
N GLY A 2 21.14 28.14 29.62
CA GLY A 2 19.85 27.43 29.62
C GLY A 2 19.66 26.61 28.35
N LYS A 3 19.81 25.29 28.50
CA LYS A 3 19.39 24.15 27.65
C LYS A 3 19.44 24.33 26.12
N ARG A 4 20.51 23.84 25.48
CA ARG A 4 20.50 23.40 24.07
C ARG A 4 20.18 21.91 24.00
N VAL A 5 18.93 21.55 24.25
CA VAL A 5 18.40 20.24 23.84
C VAL A 5 17.28 20.55 22.86
N GLY A 6 17.63 20.65 21.58
CA GLY A 6 16.70 20.99 20.53
C GLY A 6 17.25 20.58 19.17
N ALA A 7 16.51 19.71 18.49
CA ALA A 7 16.73 19.22 17.14
C ALA A 7 17.74 18.07 16.93
N LEU A 8 17.53 16.93 17.61
CA LEU A 8 17.69 15.62 16.93
C LEU A 8 16.45 15.28 16.07
N THR A 9 15.42 16.15 16.07
CA THR A 9 14.08 15.91 15.52
C THR A 9 13.88 16.32 14.05
N CYS A 10 14.90 16.52 13.21
CA CYS A 10 14.60 16.90 11.82
C CYS A 10 15.63 16.54 10.73
N LEU A 11 16.59 15.64 10.97
CA LEU A 11 17.40 15.12 9.85
C LEU A 11 16.67 13.93 9.25
N ASP A 12 15.70 14.22 8.40
CA ASP A 12 14.94 13.23 7.64
C ASP A 12 15.29 13.36 6.15
N ALA A 13 16.15 12.46 5.66
CA ALA A 13 16.57 12.43 4.27
C ALA A 13 15.41 12.15 3.31
N VAL A 14 14.41 11.39 3.79
CA VAL A 14 13.26 10.92 3.00
C VAL A 14 12.25 12.05 2.82
N ARG A 15 11.98 12.82 3.86
CA ARG A 15 11.06 13.96 3.79
C ARG A 15 11.66 15.19 3.10
N ASP A 16 12.92 15.51 3.41
CA ASP A 16 13.49 16.82 3.08
C ASP A 16 14.58 16.78 1.99
N GLY A 17 14.99 15.57 1.57
CA GLY A 17 16.03 15.35 0.57
C GLY A 17 17.46 15.47 1.10
N TRP A 18 18.37 14.70 0.49
CA TRP A 18 19.78 14.60 0.91
C TRP A 18 20.53 15.94 0.93
N GLY A 19 20.26 16.84 -0.01
CA GLY A 19 20.91 18.16 -0.06
C GLY A 19 20.55 19.04 1.15
N ALA A 20 19.27 19.07 1.54
CA ALA A 20 18.80 19.85 2.68
C ALA A 20 19.29 19.29 4.01
N LEU A 21 19.43 17.97 4.11
CA LEU A 21 20.01 17.28 5.25
C LEU A 21 21.49 17.65 5.42
N ILE A 22 22.29 17.49 4.35
CA ILE A 22 23.73 17.84 4.38
C ILE A 22 23.92 19.31 4.77
N GLY A 23 23.12 20.22 4.20
CA GLY A 23 23.17 21.64 4.53
C GLY A 23 22.82 21.95 6.00
N ARG A 24 21.81 21.27 6.57
CA ARG A 24 21.46 21.42 7.99
C ARG A 24 22.51 20.85 8.91
N PHE A 25 23.03 19.66 8.60
CA PHE A 25 24.10 19.02 9.35
C PHE A 25 25.33 19.93 9.43
N ARG A 26 25.75 20.49 8.29
CA ARG A 26 26.88 21.44 8.24
C ARG A 26 26.63 22.67 9.11
N ARG A 27 25.42 23.24 9.09
CA ARG A 27 25.08 24.41 9.92
C ARG A 27 25.06 24.10 11.42
N GLN A 28 24.61 22.90 11.80
CA GLN A 28 24.43 22.52 13.20
C GLN A 28 25.74 22.07 13.85
N TYR A 29 26.52 21.27 13.15
CA TYR A 29 27.73 20.62 13.68
C TYR A 29 29.02 21.25 13.18
N GLY A 30 28.96 22.19 12.23
CA GLY A 30 30.14 22.84 11.67
C GLY A 30 31.03 21.91 10.85
N ALA A 31 30.56 20.71 10.51
CA ALA A 31 31.31 19.66 9.83
C ALA A 31 30.61 19.17 8.57
N ASP A 32 31.38 18.69 7.60
CA ASP A 32 30.83 18.05 6.42
C ASP A 32 30.49 16.58 6.70
N LEU A 33 29.22 16.21 6.45
CA LEU A 33 28.74 14.86 6.72
C LEU A 33 29.49 13.81 5.88
N ARG A 34 29.83 14.11 4.62
CA ARG A 34 30.53 13.14 3.77
C ARG A 34 31.96 12.95 4.23
N GLU A 35 32.64 14.03 4.58
CA GLU A 35 34.00 13.98 5.10
C GLU A 35 34.07 13.18 6.41
N LEU A 36 33.10 13.39 7.30
CA LEU A 36 33.00 12.60 8.55
C LEU A 36 32.78 11.11 8.27
N LEU A 37 31.84 10.76 7.41
CA LEU A 37 31.57 9.36 7.03
C LEU A 37 32.78 8.69 6.37
N VAL A 38 33.58 9.42 5.58
CA VAL A 38 34.82 8.91 4.98
C VAL A 38 35.93 8.74 6.02
N SER A 39 35.97 9.61 7.04
CA SER A 39 36.97 9.56 8.10
C SER A 39 36.67 8.53 9.20
N LEU A 40 35.45 7.99 9.23
CA LEU A 40 35.02 7.01 10.22
C LEU A 40 35.78 5.68 10.04
N PRO A 41 36.20 5.04 11.15
CA PRO A 41 36.68 3.66 11.10
C PRO A 41 35.65 2.76 10.43
N TRP A 42 36.13 1.80 9.64
CA TRP A 42 35.24 0.93 8.86
C TRP A 42 34.28 0.12 9.75
N GLN A 43 34.66 -0.19 10.99
CA GLN A 43 33.82 -0.89 11.96
C GLN A 43 32.61 -0.04 12.36
N ASP A 44 32.83 1.24 12.64
CA ASP A 44 31.77 2.17 13.02
C ASP A 44 30.83 2.43 11.84
N LEU A 45 31.37 2.52 10.63
CA LEU A 45 30.57 2.60 9.41
C LEU A 45 29.72 1.34 9.18
N ALA A 46 30.28 0.16 9.44
CA ALA A 46 29.54 -1.11 9.31
C ALA A 46 28.38 -1.19 10.32
N ILE A 47 28.60 -0.78 11.57
CA ILE A 47 27.54 -0.70 12.58
C ILE A 47 26.43 0.26 12.14
N LEU A 48 26.80 1.45 11.63
CA LEU A 48 25.83 2.42 11.12
C LEU A 48 25.03 1.86 9.94
N VAL A 49 25.65 1.06 9.06
CA VAL A 49 24.97 0.44 7.92
C VAL A 49 24.07 -0.71 8.35
N ASP A 50 24.48 -1.53 9.32
CA ASP A 50 23.65 -2.59 9.88
C ASP A 50 22.43 -2.04 10.65
N GLU A 51 22.56 -0.85 11.24
CA GLU A 51 21.46 -0.12 11.88
C GLU A 51 20.54 0.60 10.88
N LEU A 52 20.95 0.77 9.61
CA LEU A 52 20.03 1.20 8.57
C LEU A 52 19.06 0.05 8.31
N ASP A 53 17.78 0.26 8.62
CA ASP A 53 16.70 -0.66 8.22
C ASP A 53 16.94 -1.08 6.78
N SER A 54 17.12 -2.39 6.55
CA SER A 54 17.35 -2.95 5.21
C SER A 54 16.27 -2.38 4.30
N ALA A 55 16.68 -1.58 3.32
CA ALA A 55 15.74 -0.88 2.45
C ALA A 55 14.77 -1.92 1.87
N TRP A 56 13.48 -1.78 2.18
CA TRP A 56 12.44 -2.65 1.68
C TRP A 56 12.48 -2.65 0.16
N SER A 57 12.97 -3.74 -0.43
CA SER A 57 13.22 -3.80 -1.85
C SER A 57 11.95 -4.14 -2.63
N ASP A 58 11.98 -3.90 -3.94
CA ASP A 58 10.88 -4.32 -4.82
C ASP A 58 10.65 -5.84 -4.75
N THR A 59 11.70 -6.63 -4.53
CA THR A 59 11.61 -8.09 -4.36
C THR A 59 10.89 -8.45 -3.06
N ASP A 60 11.14 -7.72 -1.98
CA ASP A 60 10.47 -7.92 -0.69
C ASP A 60 8.97 -7.60 -0.81
N GLU A 61 8.63 -6.49 -1.47
CA GLU A 61 7.24 -6.13 -1.73
C GLU A 61 6.54 -7.16 -2.63
N ASN A 62 7.19 -7.62 -3.71
CA ASN A 62 6.64 -8.63 -4.60
C ASN A 62 6.37 -9.95 -3.88
N THR A 63 7.31 -10.37 -3.03
CA THR A 63 7.16 -11.58 -2.20
C THR A 63 6.03 -11.41 -1.19
N ALA A 64 5.95 -10.24 -0.54
CA ALA A 64 4.90 -9.93 0.39
C ALA A 64 3.51 -9.90 -0.28
N ARG A 65 3.41 -9.42 -1.53
CA ARG A 65 2.17 -9.43 -2.32
C ARG A 65 1.75 -10.84 -2.73
N LEU A 66 2.72 -11.68 -3.09
CA LEU A 66 2.45 -13.08 -3.38
C LEU A 66 1.90 -13.81 -2.15
N VAL A 67 2.47 -13.56 -0.96
CA VAL A 67 1.97 -14.13 0.30
C VAL A 67 0.54 -13.68 0.59
N ASP A 68 0.22 -12.40 0.39
CA ASP A 68 -1.16 -11.91 0.58
C ASP A 68 -2.15 -12.63 -0.36
N LEU A 69 -1.77 -12.83 -1.63
CA LEU A 69 -2.59 -13.52 -2.61
C LEU A 69 -2.78 -15.00 -2.28
N ILE A 70 -1.73 -15.68 -1.83
CA ILE A 70 -1.80 -17.08 -1.38
C ILE A 70 -2.74 -17.19 -0.17
N ASN A 71 -2.60 -16.30 0.82
CA ASN A 71 -3.48 -16.29 1.98
C ASN A 71 -4.96 -16.12 1.58
N TYR A 72 -5.25 -15.17 0.69
CA TYR A 72 -6.60 -14.97 0.17
C TYR A 72 -7.17 -16.22 -0.53
N GLN A 73 -6.34 -16.90 -1.33
CA GLN A 73 -6.74 -18.13 -2.01
C GLN A 73 -7.10 -19.24 -1.00
N VAL A 74 -6.27 -19.41 0.04
CA VAL A 74 -6.51 -20.39 1.11
C VAL A 74 -7.80 -20.06 1.87
N GLU A 75 -8.04 -18.78 2.19
CA GLU A 75 -9.29 -18.34 2.82
C GLU A 75 -10.50 -18.66 1.94
N CYS A 76 -10.42 -18.39 0.64
CA CYS A 76 -11.50 -18.72 -0.30
C CYS A 76 -11.79 -20.22 -0.36
N GLU A 77 -10.76 -21.06 -0.39
CA GLU A 77 -10.89 -22.52 -0.40
C GLU A 77 -11.46 -23.05 0.92
N HIS A 78 -11.02 -22.48 2.04
CA HIS A 78 -11.57 -22.79 3.35
C HIS A 78 -13.06 -22.46 3.42
N VAL A 79 -13.47 -21.26 3.00
CA VAL A 79 -14.88 -20.86 2.95
C VAL A 79 -15.67 -21.81 2.04
N ARG A 80 -15.16 -22.13 0.83
CA ARG A 80 -15.84 -23.06 -0.10
C ARG A 80 -16.02 -24.46 0.48
N SER A 81 -15.06 -24.97 1.25
CA SER A 81 -15.13 -26.32 1.83
C SER A 81 -15.99 -26.39 3.10
N THR A 82 -16.14 -25.28 3.83
CA THR A 82 -16.85 -25.24 5.12
C THR A 82 -18.27 -24.66 5.03
N THR A 83 -18.58 -23.89 3.99
CA THR A 83 -19.91 -23.25 3.84
C THR A 83 -20.97 -24.26 3.44
N SER A 84 -22.06 -24.33 4.20
CA SER A 84 -23.18 -25.21 3.87
C SER A 84 -24.01 -24.69 2.68
N PRO A 85 -24.74 -25.58 1.96
CA PRO A 85 -25.61 -25.15 0.86
C PRO A 85 -26.74 -24.19 1.25
N ALA A 86 -27.12 -24.13 2.53
CA ALA A 86 -28.12 -23.21 3.04
C ALA A 86 -27.52 -21.80 3.24
N GLU A 87 -26.33 -21.71 3.83
CA GLU A 87 -25.59 -20.47 4.02
C GLU A 87 -25.20 -19.84 2.69
N ALA A 88 -24.74 -20.63 1.72
CA ALA A 88 -24.41 -20.14 0.37
C ALA A 88 -25.62 -19.48 -0.31
N ARG A 89 -26.81 -20.10 -0.20
CA ARG A 89 -28.05 -19.55 -0.77
C ARG A 89 -28.51 -18.27 -0.05
N ARG A 90 -28.28 -18.18 1.26
CA ARG A 90 -28.54 -16.95 2.02
C ARG A 90 -27.61 -15.81 1.59
N ALA A 91 -26.30 -16.08 1.52
CA ALA A 91 -25.31 -15.10 1.08
C ALA A 91 -25.58 -14.60 -0.36
N GLN A 92 -25.95 -15.49 -1.28
CA GLN A 92 -26.34 -15.10 -2.64
C GLN A 92 -27.56 -14.16 -2.67
N ARG A 93 -28.54 -14.36 -1.78
CA ARG A 93 -29.70 -13.46 -1.67
C ARG A 93 -29.32 -12.10 -1.09
N GLU A 94 -28.44 -12.08 -0.09
CA GLU A 94 -27.95 -10.84 0.54
C GLU A 94 -27.06 -10.02 -0.41
N LEU A 95 -26.36 -10.68 -1.33
CA LEU A 95 -25.53 -10.06 -2.38
C LEU A 95 -26.32 -9.74 -3.66
N ALA A 96 -27.56 -10.22 -3.80
CA ALA A 96 -28.37 -9.95 -4.98
C ALA A 96 -28.64 -8.44 -5.10
N GLY A 97 -28.21 -7.85 -6.22
CA GLY A 97 -28.32 -6.40 -6.46
C GLY A 97 -27.15 -5.56 -5.96
N ARG A 98 -26.10 -6.18 -5.39
CA ARG A 98 -24.82 -5.52 -5.09
C ARG A 98 -23.80 -5.81 -6.19
N ALA A 99 -23.20 -4.75 -6.73
CA ALA A 99 -22.08 -4.91 -7.66
C ALA A 99 -20.86 -5.45 -6.89
N ALA A 100 -20.38 -6.63 -7.31
CA ALA A 100 -19.11 -7.15 -6.82
C ALA A 100 -17.96 -6.19 -7.22
N PRO A 101 -16.91 -6.07 -6.39
CA PRO A 101 -15.73 -5.31 -6.78
C PRO A 101 -15.10 -5.92 -8.04
N PRO A 102 -14.54 -5.10 -8.95
CA PRO A 102 -13.98 -5.57 -10.21
C PRO A 102 -12.73 -6.45 -10.01
N VAL A 103 -12.05 -6.29 -8.88
CA VAL A 103 -10.90 -7.10 -8.45
C VAL A 103 -11.11 -7.50 -6.99
N PRO A 104 -10.60 -8.68 -6.57
CA PRO A 104 -10.68 -9.09 -5.17
C PRO A 104 -9.95 -8.09 -4.27
N ILE A 105 -10.60 -7.71 -3.18
CA ILE A 105 -10.01 -6.85 -2.15
C ILE A 105 -9.21 -7.75 -1.22
N ILE A 106 -7.88 -7.74 -1.39
CA ILE A 106 -6.97 -8.63 -0.67
C ILE A 106 -6.43 -7.91 0.56
N ARG A 107 -6.52 -8.57 1.72
CA ARG A 107 -5.95 -8.07 2.97
C ARG A 107 -4.43 -8.21 2.98
N PRO A 108 -3.68 -7.15 3.33
CA PRO A 108 -2.25 -7.25 3.58
C PRO A 108 -1.98 -8.05 4.85
N VAL A 109 -1.38 -9.23 4.74
CA VAL A 109 -1.05 -10.11 5.88
C VAL A 109 0.44 -10.33 6.03
N ALA A 110 1.21 -10.20 4.95
CA ALA A 110 2.65 -10.39 5.01
C ALA A 110 3.34 -9.30 5.85
N ARG A 111 4.43 -9.69 6.51
CA ARG A 111 5.30 -8.80 7.30
C ARG A 111 5.91 -7.74 6.38
N ARG A 112 5.79 -6.47 6.76
CA ARG A 112 6.31 -5.29 6.05
C ARG A 112 6.81 -4.27 7.08
N PRO A 113 7.58 -3.25 6.68
CA PRO A 113 7.87 -2.10 7.54
C PRO A 113 6.56 -1.47 8.03
N ALA A 114 6.54 -1.04 9.29
CA ALA A 114 5.31 -0.61 9.96
C ALA A 114 4.56 0.50 9.19
N ALA A 115 5.30 1.48 8.66
CA ALA A 115 4.72 2.57 7.87
C ALA A 115 4.06 2.07 6.57
N VAL A 116 4.68 1.12 5.87
CA VAL A 116 4.14 0.52 4.64
C VAL A 116 2.90 -0.31 4.95
N HIS A 117 2.97 -1.15 5.99
CA HIS A 117 1.85 -1.98 6.41
C HIS A 117 0.63 -1.14 6.82
N ALA A 118 0.84 -0.10 7.63
CA ALA A 118 -0.23 0.80 8.07
C ALA A 118 -0.92 1.48 6.87
N ARG A 119 -0.15 1.98 5.90
CA ARG A 119 -0.71 2.59 4.68
C ARG A 119 -1.56 1.61 3.87
N LEU A 120 -1.10 0.38 3.72
CA LEU A 120 -1.84 -0.66 2.97
C LEU A 120 -3.12 -1.08 3.71
N MET A 121 -3.09 -1.15 5.03
CA MET A 121 -4.29 -1.42 5.84
C MET A 121 -5.35 -0.33 5.68
N VAL A 122 -4.94 0.95 5.70
CA VAL A 122 -5.87 2.07 5.42
C VAL A 122 -6.49 1.94 4.03
N GLN A 123 -5.69 1.66 3.00
CA GLN A 123 -6.21 1.45 1.63
C GLN A 123 -7.18 0.27 1.55
N TYR A 124 -6.87 -0.83 2.24
CA TYR A 124 -7.76 -1.99 2.33
C TYR A 124 -9.09 -1.62 2.99
N GLU A 125 -9.08 -0.92 4.12
CA GLU A 125 -10.28 -0.47 4.82
C GLU A 125 -11.12 0.49 3.97
N GLU A 126 -10.48 1.41 3.24
CA GLU A 126 -11.17 2.30 2.31
C GLU A 126 -11.84 1.54 1.16
N LEU A 127 -11.16 0.55 0.58
CA LEU A 127 -11.72 -0.28 -0.49
C LEU A 127 -12.90 -1.11 0.03
N MET A 128 -12.75 -1.72 1.22
CA MET A 128 -13.85 -2.44 1.87
C MET A 128 -15.04 -1.52 2.11
N ALA A 129 -14.84 -0.34 2.69
CA ALA A 129 -15.92 0.61 2.96
C ALA A 129 -16.65 1.06 1.68
N ARG A 130 -15.94 1.25 0.57
CA ARG A 130 -16.55 1.60 -0.73
C ARG A 130 -17.46 0.51 -1.27
N HIS A 131 -17.18 -0.76 -0.96
CA HIS A 131 -17.92 -1.91 -1.49
C HIS A 131 -18.90 -2.53 -0.47
N GLU A 132 -18.76 -2.24 0.82
CA GLU A 132 -19.75 -2.54 1.85
C GLU A 132 -20.99 -1.63 1.74
N GLY A 133 -20.81 -0.40 1.26
CA GLY A 133 -21.89 0.48 0.84
C GLY A 133 -22.57 -0.05 -0.42
N ALA A 134 -23.84 -0.43 -0.33
CA ALA A 134 -24.62 -0.91 -1.45
C ALA A 134 -24.58 0.08 -2.63
N VAL A 135 -23.79 -0.25 -3.66
CA VAL A 135 -24.03 0.28 -5.00
C VAL A 135 -25.25 -0.47 -5.49
N GLU A 136 -26.42 0.17 -5.41
CA GLU A 136 -27.61 -0.28 -6.11
C GLU A 136 -27.22 -0.48 -7.57
N THR A 137 -27.21 -1.74 -8.01
CA THR A 137 -27.10 -1.99 -9.45
C THR A 137 -28.39 -1.43 -10.05
N PRO A 138 -28.36 -0.44 -10.97
CA PRO A 138 -29.59 0.06 -11.55
C PRO A 138 -30.31 -1.12 -12.21
N ALA A 139 -31.50 -1.45 -11.71
CA ALA A 139 -32.24 -2.66 -12.07
C ALA A 139 -32.87 -2.59 -13.48
N GLY A 140 -32.25 -1.85 -14.42
CA GLY A 140 -32.68 -1.74 -15.80
C GLY A 140 -31.54 -2.10 -16.75
N GLN A 141 -31.88 -2.55 -17.96
CA GLN A 141 -30.91 -2.64 -19.05
C GLN A 141 -30.17 -1.31 -19.15
N MET A 142 -28.88 -1.32 -18.82
CA MET A 142 -28.05 -0.14 -18.89
C MET A 142 -27.93 0.27 -20.36
N ASP A 143 -28.35 1.50 -20.69
CA ASP A 143 -28.26 2.03 -22.05
C ASP A 143 -26.79 1.92 -22.52
N PRO A 144 -26.51 1.26 -23.66
CA PRO A 144 -25.16 1.13 -24.20
C PRO A 144 -24.40 2.46 -24.29
N ARG A 145 -25.10 3.59 -24.44
CA ARG A 145 -24.50 4.94 -24.45
C ARG A 145 -23.95 5.36 -23.09
N ALA A 146 -24.64 5.00 -22.01
CA ALA A 146 -24.22 5.31 -20.64
C ALA A 146 -22.98 4.48 -20.24
N LEU A 147 -22.91 3.22 -20.67
CA LEU A 147 -21.75 2.34 -20.45
C LEU A 147 -20.48 2.92 -21.12
N LEU A 148 -20.57 3.34 -22.38
CA LEU A 148 -19.44 3.91 -23.12
C LEU A 148 -18.91 5.19 -22.47
N SER A 149 -19.82 6.03 -21.98
CA SER A 149 -19.48 7.28 -21.28
C SER A 149 -18.73 7.03 -19.97
N LEU A 150 -19.09 5.97 -19.24
CA LEU A 150 -18.49 5.61 -17.95
C LEU A 150 -17.10 4.96 -18.11
N LEU A 151 -16.84 4.35 -19.27
CA LEU A 151 -15.55 3.77 -19.64
C LEU A 151 -14.61 4.77 -20.34
N HIS A 152 -15.04 6.03 -20.54
CA HIS A 152 -14.30 7.05 -21.31
C HIS A 152 -13.88 6.61 -22.72
N LEU A 153 -14.63 5.68 -23.31
CA LEU A 153 -14.40 5.20 -24.67
C LEU A 153 -15.33 5.93 -25.61
N ASP A 154 -14.77 6.68 -26.55
CA ASP A 154 -15.57 7.36 -27.56
C ASP A 154 -15.89 6.38 -28.70
N ARG A 155 -17.04 6.56 -29.35
CA ARG A 155 -17.58 5.59 -30.33
C ARG A 155 -16.66 5.40 -31.54
N SER A 156 -15.75 6.34 -31.76
CA SER A 156 -14.70 6.32 -32.77
C SER A 156 -13.62 5.27 -32.54
N ASP A 157 -13.48 4.74 -31.33
CA ASP A 157 -12.42 3.78 -30.97
C ASP A 157 -12.84 2.33 -31.22
N LEU A 158 -14.12 2.07 -31.50
CA LEU A 158 -14.65 0.76 -31.86
C LEU A 158 -14.57 0.56 -33.38
N VAL A 159 -13.36 0.36 -33.89
CA VAL A 159 -13.16 -0.23 -35.23
C VAL A 159 -13.39 -1.72 -35.10
N VAL A 160 -14.54 -2.18 -35.60
CA VAL A 160 -14.83 -3.61 -35.79
C VAL A 160 -13.96 -4.10 -36.95
N VAL A 161 -13.00 -4.97 -36.66
CA VAL A 161 -12.32 -5.82 -37.65
C VAL A 161 -13.03 -7.17 -37.69
#